data_AF-H1LFP5-F1
#
_entry.id   AF-H1LFP5-F1
#
_cell.length_a   1.000
_cell.length_b   1.000
_cell.length_c   1.000
_cell.angle_alpha   90.00
_cell.angle_beta   90.00
_cell.angle_gamma   90.00
#
_symmetry.space_group_name_H-M   'P 1'
#
loop_
_entity.id
_entity.type
_entity.pdbx_description
1 polymer ?
#
loop_
_entity_poly.entity_id
_entity_poly.type
_entity_poly.pdbx_seq_one_letter_code
_entity_poly.pdbx_strand_id
1 'polypeptide(L)'
;MKIKGSLILGIATLSFGEAMVSGIINAQAYSTYRTIPTSIRGYYISHGHIAMLTGHRIVYGLPQADAYRYTVTSVSRQGHYYRIHTYIKMPNRINITYKIKHISHYKIRIGNANVMNKVSKSHYYWYADHGVTG
;
A
#
# COMPACT_ATOMS: atom_id res chain seq x y z
N MET A 1 49.38 52.40 43.70
CA MET A 1 48.35 52.51 44.77
C MET A 1 47.58 51.20 44.82
N LYS A 2 47.29 50.68 46.03
CA LYS A 2 46.70 49.36 46.34
C LYS A 2 45.16 49.43 46.40
N ILE A 3 44.43 48.43 45.89
CA ILE A 3 43.16 47.82 46.39
C ILE A 3 43.03 46.44 45.67
N LYS A 4 43.29 45.24 46.23
CA LYS A 4 42.58 44.38 47.22
C LYS A 4 41.11 44.06 46.91
N GLY A 5 40.77 42.78 46.68
CA GLY A 5 39.41 42.27 46.92
C GLY A 5 38.96 41.14 45.99
N SER A 6 38.64 40.01 46.59
CA SER A 6 38.36 38.68 46.01
C SER A 6 36.87 38.45 45.62
N LEU A 7 36.60 37.26 45.06
CA LEU A 7 35.30 36.54 44.95
C LEU A 7 34.37 37.05 43.81
N ILE A 8 33.67 36.24 43.01
CA ILE A 8 32.82 35.07 43.30
C ILE A 8 32.73 34.13 42.06
N LEU A 9 32.73 32.81 42.29
CA LEU A 9 32.32 31.77 41.33
C LEU A 9 30.87 31.96 40.88
N GLY A 10 30.61 32.05 39.57
CA GLY A 10 29.28 31.92 38.99
C GLY A 10 29.23 30.75 38.01
N ILE A 11 28.67 29.62 38.44
CA ILE A 11 28.38 28.46 37.59
C ILE A 11 27.23 28.86 36.66
N ALA A 12 27.50 29.02 35.36
CA ALA A 12 26.46 29.14 34.37
C ALA A 12 25.89 27.75 34.07
N THR A 13 24.79 27.41 34.74
CA THR A 13 23.92 26.31 34.33
C THR A 13 23.35 26.62 32.95
N LEU A 14 23.87 25.98 31.91
CA LEU A 14 23.25 25.97 30.58
C LEU A 14 21.96 25.15 30.68
N SER A 15 20.87 25.80 31.02
CA SER A 15 19.52 25.28 30.81
C SER A 15 19.26 25.21 29.30
N PHE A 16 19.60 24.08 28.67
CA PHE A 16 19.07 23.69 27.37
C PHE A 16 17.60 23.29 27.53
N GLY A 17 16.77 24.28 27.78
CA GLY A 17 15.32 24.21 27.67
C GLY A 17 14.90 24.93 26.41
N GLU A 18 15.19 24.38 25.24
CA GLU A 18 14.40 24.70 24.06
C GLU A 18 13.89 23.39 23.45
N ALA A 19 12.58 23.34 23.39
CA ALA A 19 11.79 22.23 22.92
C ALA A 19 12.29 21.78 21.54
N MET A 20 12.95 20.61 21.50
CA MET A 20 12.89 19.78 20.31
C MET A 20 11.44 19.31 20.17
N VAL A 21 10.62 20.16 19.55
CA VAL A 21 9.40 19.75 18.90
C VAL A 21 9.83 18.64 17.95
N SER A 22 9.68 17.39 18.41
CA SER A 22 9.65 16.21 17.56
C SER A 22 8.44 16.37 16.67
N GLY A 23 8.56 17.24 15.67
CA GLY A 23 7.74 17.20 14.49
C GLY A 23 8.04 15.85 13.87
N ILE A 24 7.24 14.84 14.22
CA ILE A 24 7.11 13.66 13.39
C ILE A 24 6.66 14.21 12.05
N ILE A 25 7.61 14.42 11.14
CA ILE A 25 7.32 14.68 9.74
C ILE A 25 6.74 13.35 9.25
N ASN A 26 5.44 13.16 9.49
CA ASN A 26 4.62 12.22 8.78
C ASN A 26 4.54 12.75 7.35
N ALA A 27 5.62 12.57 6.58
CA ALA A 27 5.64 12.71 5.15
C ALA A 27 4.74 11.60 4.58
N GLN A 28 3.44 11.80 4.69
CA GLN A 28 2.42 11.08 3.94
C GLN A 28 2.56 11.55 2.50
N ALA A 29 3.60 11.07 1.81
CA ALA A 29 3.77 11.26 0.39
C ALA A 29 2.67 10.46 -0.33
N TYR A 30 1.48 11.06 -0.37
CA TYR A 30 0.31 10.54 -1.06
C TYR A 30 0.54 10.68 -2.57
N SER A 31 1.31 9.75 -3.12
CA SER A 31 1.52 9.70 -4.56
C SER A 31 0.25 9.15 -5.20
N THR A 32 -0.48 10.02 -5.90
CA THR A 32 -1.69 9.65 -6.64
C THR A 32 -1.33 9.31 -8.08
N TYR A 33 -1.40 8.04 -8.44
CA TYR A 33 -1.21 7.55 -9.79
C TYR A 33 -2.56 7.40 -10.49
N ARG A 34 -2.62 7.71 -11.79
CA ARG A 34 -3.77 7.33 -12.63
C ARG A 34 -3.75 5.86 -13.04
N THR A 35 -2.67 5.14 -12.72
CA THR A 35 -2.47 3.74 -13.09
C THR A 35 -1.90 2.94 -11.93
N ILE A 36 -2.19 1.65 -11.88
CA ILE A 36 -1.56 0.72 -10.93
C ILE A 36 -0.04 0.71 -11.19
N PRO A 37 0.82 0.90 -10.18
CA PRO A 37 2.27 0.86 -10.38
C PRO A 37 2.76 -0.51 -10.86
N THR A 38 3.77 -0.51 -11.74
CA THR A 38 4.32 -1.71 -12.38
C THR A 38 4.81 -2.76 -11.39
N SER A 39 5.31 -2.32 -10.23
CA SER A 39 5.79 -3.19 -9.14
C SER A 39 4.76 -4.18 -8.61
N ILE A 40 3.46 -3.86 -8.71
CA ILE A 40 2.36 -4.72 -8.25
C ILE A 40 1.48 -5.21 -9.39
N ARG A 41 1.84 -4.96 -10.65
CA ARG A 41 1.11 -5.52 -11.80
C ARG A 41 1.45 -7.00 -11.96
N GLY A 42 0.47 -7.78 -12.41
CA GLY A 42 0.64 -9.20 -12.70
C GLY A 42 -0.61 -10.03 -12.43
N TYR A 43 -0.41 -11.34 -12.49
CA TYR A 43 -1.41 -12.35 -12.22
C TYR A 43 -1.11 -12.98 -10.87
N TYR A 44 -2.13 -13.11 -10.02
CA TYR A 44 -2.00 -13.57 -8.65
C TYR A 44 -3.07 -14.59 -8.34
N ILE A 45 -2.68 -15.62 -7.58
CA ILE A 45 -3.58 -16.64 -7.06
C ILE A 45 -3.36 -16.82 -5.55
N SER A 46 -4.43 -17.10 -4.83
CA SER A 46 -4.38 -17.65 -3.47
C SER A 46 -5.42 -18.76 -3.36
N HIS A 47 -5.48 -19.45 -2.22
CA HIS A 47 -6.49 -20.47 -1.99
C HIS A 47 -7.89 -19.88 -2.13
N GLY A 48 -8.55 -20.23 -3.24
CA GLY A 48 -9.92 -19.82 -3.58
C GLY A 48 -10.05 -18.43 -4.21
N HIS A 49 -8.98 -17.70 -4.53
CA HIS A 49 -9.09 -16.36 -5.13
C HIS A 49 -8.11 -16.13 -6.27
N ILE A 50 -8.54 -15.33 -7.24
CA ILE A 50 -7.73 -14.86 -8.35
C ILE A 50 -7.69 -13.33 -8.38
N ALA A 51 -6.55 -12.78 -8.77
CA ALA A 51 -6.42 -11.35 -9.06
C ALA A 51 -5.55 -11.10 -10.30
N MET A 52 -6.01 -10.25 -11.21
CA MET A 52 -5.21 -9.72 -12.31
C MET A 52 -5.12 -8.20 -12.15
N LEU A 53 -3.90 -7.70 -11.95
CA LEU A 53 -3.63 -6.27 -11.78
C LEU A 53 -2.92 -5.74 -13.02
N THR A 54 -3.61 -4.89 -13.77
CA THR A 54 -3.08 -4.18 -14.95
C THR A 54 -2.98 -2.69 -14.67
N GLY A 55 -2.45 -1.88 -15.60
CA GLY A 55 -2.38 -0.43 -15.38
C GLY A 55 -3.73 0.22 -15.08
N HIS A 56 -4.81 -0.24 -15.71
CA HIS A 56 -6.13 0.43 -15.67
C HIS A 56 -7.28 -0.47 -15.20
N ARG A 57 -6.99 -1.74 -14.89
CA ARG A 57 -8.01 -2.71 -14.53
C ARG A 57 -7.54 -3.64 -13.43
N ILE A 58 -8.48 -4.00 -12.56
CA ILE A 58 -8.36 -5.10 -11.61
C ILE A 58 -9.40 -6.13 -12.01
N VAL A 59 -8.98 -7.39 -12.16
CA VAL A 59 -9.92 -8.52 -12.05
C VAL A 59 -9.70 -9.13 -10.67
N TYR A 60 -10.75 -9.31 -9.90
CA TYR A 60 -10.67 -9.93 -8.58
C TYR A 60 -11.92 -10.76 -8.30
N GLY A 61 -11.74 -11.90 -7.65
CA GLY A 61 -12.85 -12.72 -7.21
C GLY A 61 -12.48 -14.20 -7.07
N LEU A 62 -13.51 -15.05 -7.12
CA LEU A 62 -13.39 -16.49 -7.03
C LEU A 62 -13.18 -17.09 -8.43
N PRO A 63 -12.30 -18.09 -8.61
CA PRO A 63 -12.23 -18.85 -9.86
C PRO A 63 -13.60 -19.51 -10.14
N GLN A 64 -13.97 -19.62 -11.42
CA GLN A 64 -15.22 -20.24 -11.93
C GLN A 64 -16.57 -19.67 -11.43
N ALA A 65 -16.61 -18.80 -10.42
CA ALA A 65 -17.86 -18.35 -9.80
C ALA A 65 -18.10 -16.84 -9.94
N ASP A 66 -17.16 -16.01 -9.47
CA ASP A 66 -17.49 -14.61 -9.17
C ASP A 66 -16.30 -13.66 -9.32
N ALA A 67 -15.72 -13.62 -10.53
CA ALA A 67 -14.61 -12.75 -10.87
C ALA A 67 -15.07 -11.52 -11.67
N TYR A 68 -14.90 -10.33 -11.07
CA TYR A 68 -15.36 -9.07 -11.66
C TYR A 68 -14.21 -8.23 -12.19
N ARG A 69 -14.48 -7.48 -13.26
CA ARG A 69 -13.54 -6.54 -13.88
C ARG A 69 -13.86 -5.11 -13.45
N TYR A 70 -12.96 -4.52 -12.67
CA TYR A 70 -13.04 -3.16 -12.18
C TYR A 70 -12.10 -2.24 -12.96
N THR A 71 -12.58 -1.04 -13.27
CA THR A 71 -11.79 0.02 -13.94
C THR A 71 -11.16 0.92 -12.90
N VAL A 72 -9.85 1.12 -12.98
CA VAL A 72 -9.07 1.96 -12.06
C VAL A 72 -9.29 3.43 -12.38
N THR A 73 -9.59 4.23 -11.35
CA THR A 73 -9.76 5.69 -11.47
C THR A 73 -8.59 6.44 -10.86
N SER A 74 -8.09 5.96 -9.73
CA SER A 74 -6.93 6.54 -9.05
C SER A 74 -6.31 5.50 -8.13
N VAL A 75 -5.02 5.66 -7.89
CA VAL A 75 -4.25 4.82 -6.99
C VAL A 75 -3.47 5.72 -6.07
N SER A 76 -3.52 5.48 -4.78
CA SER A 76 -2.63 6.13 -3.83
C SER A 76 -1.76 5.13 -3.10
N ARG A 77 -0.56 5.56 -2.74
CA ARG A 77 0.41 4.75 -2.01
C ARG A 77 0.73 5.36 -0.66
N GLN A 78 0.78 4.51 0.36
CA GLN A 78 1.22 4.84 1.70
C GLN A 78 2.08 3.67 2.22
N GLY A 79 3.40 3.87 2.25
CA GLY A 79 4.36 2.81 2.59
C GLY A 79 4.23 1.58 1.69
N HIS A 80 3.88 0.44 2.29
CA HIS A 80 3.65 -0.85 1.62
C HIS A 80 2.20 -1.07 1.17
N TYR A 81 1.33 -0.08 1.33
CA TYR A 81 -0.08 -0.19 0.97
C TYR A 81 -0.41 0.68 -0.24
N TYR A 82 -1.18 0.11 -1.15
CA TYR A 82 -1.82 0.79 -2.26
C TYR A 82 -3.33 0.83 -1.99
N ARG A 83 -3.95 2.00 -2.09
CA ARG A 83 -5.40 2.14 -2.17
C ARG A 83 -5.76 2.40 -3.63
N ILE A 84 -6.48 1.48 -4.24
CA ILE A 84 -6.83 1.53 -5.65
C ILE A 84 -8.34 1.78 -5.75
N HIS A 85 -8.70 2.98 -6.14
CA HIS A 85 -10.07 3.37 -6.39
C HIS A 85 -10.49 2.87 -7.76
N THR A 86 -11.63 2.21 -7.80
CA THR A 86 -12.14 1.57 -9.00
C THR A 86 -13.65 1.73 -9.11
N TYR A 87 -14.19 1.40 -10.29
CA TYR A 87 -15.61 1.15 -10.45
C TYR A 87 -15.89 -0.06 -11.34
N ILE A 88 -17.07 -0.64 -11.19
CA ILE A 88 -17.68 -1.57 -12.15
C ILE A 88 -19.04 -1.01 -12.60
N LYS A 89 -19.48 -1.33 -13.82
CA LYS A 89 -20.80 -0.95 -14.33
C LYS A 89 -21.70 -2.19 -14.32
N MET A 90 -22.69 -2.22 -13.45
CA MET A 90 -23.73 -3.25 -13.38
C MET A 90 -25.01 -2.69 -12.74
N PRO A 91 -26.15 -2.68 -13.44
CA PRO A 91 -26.53 -1.64 -14.43
C PRO A 91 -26.10 -0.20 -14.10
N ASN A 92 -25.88 0.12 -12.82
CA ASN A 92 -25.35 1.40 -12.35
C ASN A 92 -23.84 1.32 -12.08
N ARG A 93 -23.19 2.47 -11.89
CA ARG A 93 -21.78 2.53 -11.52
C ARG A 93 -21.61 2.26 -10.03
N ILE A 94 -20.91 1.18 -9.69
CA ILE A 94 -20.56 0.83 -8.31
C ILE A 94 -19.08 1.17 -8.11
N ASN A 95 -18.76 2.03 -7.14
CA ASN A 95 -17.39 2.40 -6.82
C ASN A 95 -16.85 1.52 -5.68
N ILE A 96 -15.64 0.99 -5.84
CA ILE A 96 -15.00 0.11 -4.86
C ILE A 96 -13.55 0.55 -4.69
N THR A 97 -13.06 0.58 -3.44
CA THR A 97 -11.66 0.85 -3.14
C THR A 97 -10.96 -0.41 -2.64
N TYR A 98 -9.96 -0.88 -3.38
CA TYR A 98 -9.13 -2.01 -2.97
C TYR A 98 -7.93 -1.54 -2.16
N LYS A 99 -7.71 -2.15 -0.99
CA LYS A 99 -6.48 -1.96 -0.22
C LYS A 99 -5.54 -3.13 -0.48
N ILE A 100 -4.45 -2.89 -1.21
CA ILE A 100 -3.45 -3.91 -1.55
C ILE A 100 -2.18 -3.66 -0.74
N LYS A 101 -1.77 -4.64 0.08
CA LYS A 101 -0.45 -4.67 0.72
C LYS A 101 0.55 -5.33 -0.22
N HIS A 102 1.58 -4.61 -0.61
CA HIS A 102 2.73 -5.15 -1.33
C HIS A 102 3.70 -5.75 -0.32
N ILE A 103 3.84 -7.08 -0.35
CA ILE A 103 4.67 -7.83 0.61
C ILE A 103 6.06 -8.05 0.01
N SER A 104 6.11 -8.52 -1.23
CA SER A 104 7.34 -8.67 -2.00
C SER A 104 7.04 -8.66 -3.50
N HIS A 105 8.07 -8.71 -4.33
CA HIS A 105 7.93 -8.75 -5.79
C HIS A 105 6.92 -9.82 -6.30
N TYR A 106 6.85 -10.95 -5.59
CA TYR A 106 5.99 -12.09 -5.95
C TYR A 106 4.78 -12.27 -5.03
N LYS A 107 4.55 -11.40 -4.03
CA LYS A 107 3.49 -11.58 -3.04
C LYS A 107 2.74 -10.29 -2.74
N ILE A 108 1.41 -10.38 -2.77
CA ILE A 108 0.52 -9.29 -2.36
C ILE A 108 -0.57 -9.81 -1.42
N ARG A 109 -1.26 -8.91 -0.73
CA ARG A 109 -2.50 -9.21 -0.01
C ARG A 109 -3.54 -8.15 -0.38
N ILE A 110 -4.73 -8.58 -0.78
CA ILE A 110 -5.84 -7.68 -1.13
C ILE A 110 -6.87 -7.74 0.00
N GLY A 111 -7.15 -6.59 0.63
CA GLY A 111 -8.03 -6.52 1.81
C GLY A 111 -7.57 -7.44 2.93
N ASN A 112 -8.51 -8.24 3.45
CA ASN A 112 -8.27 -9.26 4.48
C ASN A 112 -8.09 -10.67 3.89
N ALA A 113 -7.91 -10.81 2.57
CA ALA A 113 -7.74 -12.11 1.93
C ALA A 113 -6.38 -12.76 2.28
N ASN A 114 -6.26 -14.04 1.94
CA ASN A 114 -4.99 -14.77 1.98
C ASN A 114 -3.91 -14.08 1.14
N VAL A 115 -2.64 -14.30 1.49
CA VAL A 115 -1.52 -13.83 0.66
C VAL A 115 -1.63 -14.47 -0.70
N MET A 116 -1.59 -13.65 -1.75
CA MET A 116 -1.63 -14.07 -3.13
C MET A 116 -0.23 -14.13 -3.72
N ASN A 117 0.09 -15.22 -4.39
CA ASN A 117 1.35 -15.46 -5.05
C ASN A 117 1.25 -15.06 -6.53
N LYS A 118 2.26 -14.36 -7.02
CA LYS A 118 2.38 -14.00 -8.42
C LYS A 118 2.69 -15.24 -9.24
N VAL A 119 1.97 -15.44 -10.33
CA VAL A 119 2.12 -16.59 -11.23
C VAL A 119 2.24 -16.14 -12.68
N SER A 120 2.60 -17.08 -13.55
CA SER A 120 2.55 -16.86 -15.00
C SER A 120 1.10 -16.68 -15.47
N LYS A 121 0.93 -16.03 -16.62
CA LYS A 121 -0.38 -15.86 -17.26
C LYS A 121 -1.07 -17.19 -17.53
N SER A 122 -0.33 -18.19 -18.03
CA SER A 122 -0.88 -19.52 -18.34
C SER A 122 -1.40 -20.23 -17.09
N HIS A 123 -0.62 -20.21 -16.00
CA HIS A 123 -1.04 -20.82 -14.74
C HIS A 123 -2.26 -20.09 -14.14
N TYR A 124 -2.33 -18.77 -14.26
CA TYR A 124 -3.52 -18.01 -13.83
C TYR A 124 -4.79 -18.45 -14.55
N TYR A 125 -4.77 -18.55 -15.88
CA TYR A 125 -5.96 -18.95 -16.64
C TYR A 125 -6.30 -20.42 -16.41
N TRP A 126 -5.31 -21.31 -16.34
CA TRP A 126 -5.55 -22.69 -15.95
C TRP A 126 -6.27 -22.78 -14.60
N TYR A 127 -5.80 -22.03 -13.59
CA TYR A 127 -6.42 -22.00 -12.27
C TYR A 127 -7.81 -21.33 -12.27
N ALA A 128 -8.01 -20.27 -13.06
CA ALA A 128 -9.31 -19.62 -13.19
C ALA A 128 -10.36 -20.55 -13.82
N ASP A 129 -9.93 -21.44 -14.72
CA ASP A 129 -10.78 -22.38 -15.45
C ASP A 129 -10.98 -23.72 -14.72
N HIS A 130 -10.06 -24.13 -13.83
CA HIS A 130 -10.11 -25.42 -13.14
C HIS A 130 -10.34 -25.31 -11.61
N GLY A 131 -10.23 -24.12 -11.03
CA GLY A 131 -10.41 -23.89 -9.60
C GLY A 131 -9.28 -24.46 -8.73
N VAL A 132 -9.56 -24.64 -7.43
CA VAL A 132 -8.66 -25.39 -6.54
C VAL A 132 -8.84 -26.87 -6.85
N THR A 133 -7.92 -27.46 -7.59
CA THR A 133 -7.77 -28.92 -7.58
C THR A 133 -7.17 -29.29 -6.23
N GLY A 134 -8.01 -29.76 -5.31
CA GLY A 134 -7.61 -30.37 -4.04
C GLY A 134 -6.90 -31.69 -4.24
#